data_AF-A0A820JN17-F1
#
_entry.id   AF-A0A820JN17-F1
#
_cell.length_a   1.000
_cell.length_b   1.000
_cell.length_c   1.000
_cell.angle_alpha   90.00
_cell.angle_beta   90.00
_cell.angle_gamma   90.00
#
_symmetry.space_group_name_H-M   'P 1'
#
loop_
_entity.id
_entity.type
_entity.pdbx_description
1 polymer ?
#
loop_
_entity_poly.entity_id
_entity_poly.type
_entity_poly.pdbx_seq_one_letter_code
_entity_poly.pdbx_strand_id
1 'polypeptide(L)'
;NIRLLSLYILSSFISNKINQNHIILNCLQCEQCPLNVYEYRTKIIYLQKLSIDFILLNNQSSLFHLSMYYLLGILCSNFTPLWTISIELLGSYGNKAIEYIGHQYFWSIINEKFQLIKQHNELKLIEQINDKLINEYIENLNKKNHDNEINEQSIDYIQYRINLIQILNYFPHECEQKIKIIFPIIFEFFSNEYYDNLLSL
;
A
#
# COMPACT_ATOMS: atom_id res chain seq x y z
N ASN A 1 5.81 -6.93 12.90
CA ASN A 1 4.81 -5.90 12.52
C ASN A 1 5.34 -4.48 12.68
N ILE A 2 6.03 -3.97 11.67
CA ILE A 2 6.64 -2.62 11.66
C ILE A 2 5.57 -1.52 11.84
N ARG A 3 4.37 -1.68 11.25
CA ARG A 3 3.27 -0.70 11.35
C ARG A 3 2.73 -0.53 12.79
N LEU A 4 2.62 -1.63 13.54
CA LEU A 4 2.17 -1.57 14.93
C LEU A 4 3.17 -0.79 15.79
N LEU A 5 4.46 -1.07 15.62
CA LEU A 5 5.56 -0.38 16.31
C LEU A 5 5.58 1.11 15.96
N SER A 6 5.46 1.47 14.67
CA SER A 6 5.45 2.88 14.26
C SER A 6 4.26 3.63 14.85
N LEU A 7 3.08 3.02 14.95
CA LEU A 7 1.91 3.64 15.58
C LEU A 7 2.11 3.85 17.10
N TYR A 8 2.75 2.91 17.81
CA TYR A 8 3.08 3.11 19.22
C TYR A 8 4.05 4.28 19.41
N ILE A 9 5.10 4.35 18.58
CA ILE A 9 6.04 5.47 18.60
C ILE A 9 5.29 6.78 18.32
N LEU A 10 4.45 6.82 17.29
CA LEU A 10 3.68 8.02 16.94
C LEU A 10 2.73 8.45 18.07
N SER A 11 2.09 7.50 18.74
CA SER A 11 1.21 7.75 19.88
C SER A 11 1.96 8.38 21.06
N SER A 12 3.20 7.97 21.30
CA SER A 12 4.03 8.54 22.37
C SER A 12 4.37 10.03 22.14
N PHE A 13 4.55 10.43 20.88
CA PHE A 13 4.81 11.84 20.53
C PHE A 13 3.56 12.71 20.55
N ILE A 14 2.39 12.13 20.27
CA ILE A 14 1.14 12.87 20.08
C ILE A 14 0.29 12.91 21.35
N SER A 15 0.61 12.12 22.39
CA SER A 15 -0.09 12.09 23.68
C SER A 15 -0.24 13.47 24.36
N ASN A 16 0.56 14.48 23.96
CA ASN A 16 0.44 15.86 24.44
C ASN A 16 -0.67 16.68 23.73
N LYS A 17 -1.27 16.18 22.64
CA LYS A 17 -2.31 16.86 21.84
C LYS A 17 -3.63 16.08 21.90
N ILE A 18 -4.43 16.37 22.92
CA ILE A 18 -5.66 15.66 23.33
C ILE A 18 -6.65 15.40 22.16
N ASN A 19 -6.77 16.33 21.20
CA ASN A 19 -7.73 16.22 20.11
C ASN A 19 -7.24 15.46 18.88
N GLN A 20 -5.96 15.08 18.79
CA GLN A 20 -5.38 14.35 17.64
C GLN A 20 -5.33 12.84 17.86
N ASN A 21 -5.70 12.38 19.06
CA ASN A 21 -5.52 11.00 19.47
C ASN A 21 -6.49 10.01 18.79
N HIS A 22 -7.67 10.44 18.35
CA HIS A 22 -8.71 9.50 17.90
C HIS A 22 -8.33 8.70 16.64
N ILE A 23 -7.70 9.32 15.64
CA ILE A 23 -7.26 8.61 14.41
C ILE A 23 -6.19 7.58 14.74
N ILE A 24 -5.17 7.96 15.53
CA ILE A 24 -4.06 7.07 15.88
C ILE A 24 -4.58 5.89 16.72
N LEU A 25 -5.48 6.16 17.66
CA LEU A 25 -6.14 5.12 18.45
C LEU A 25 -6.94 4.18 17.55
N ASN A 26 -7.69 4.68 16.57
CA ASN A 26 -8.40 3.82 15.61
C ASN A 26 -7.42 2.95 14.80
N CYS A 27 -6.30 3.51 14.32
CA CYS A 27 -5.26 2.73 13.63
C CYS A 27 -4.62 1.67 14.55
N LEU A 28 -4.37 2.00 15.82
CA LEU A 28 -3.85 1.04 16.80
C LEU A 28 -4.83 -0.10 17.05
N GLN A 29 -6.11 0.21 17.24
CA GLN A 29 -7.16 -0.81 17.40
C GLN A 29 -7.26 -1.69 16.15
N CYS A 30 -7.17 -1.12 14.94
CA CYS A 30 -7.12 -1.89 13.70
C CYS A 30 -5.95 -2.88 13.63
N GLU A 31 -4.73 -2.46 14.02
CA GLU A 31 -3.55 -3.32 13.99
C GLU A 31 -3.55 -4.38 15.11
N GLN A 32 -4.15 -4.07 16.26
CA GLN A 32 -4.30 -5.01 17.37
C GLN A 32 -5.30 -6.12 17.05
N CYS A 33 -6.31 -5.86 16.21
CA CYS A 33 -7.23 -6.87 15.74
C CYS A 33 -6.53 -7.90 14.83
N PRO A 34 -6.47 -9.19 15.20
CA PRO A 34 -5.95 -10.25 14.35
C PRO A 34 -6.75 -10.38 13.05
N LEU A 35 -6.07 -10.85 12.00
CA LEU A 35 -6.67 -11.10 10.69
C LEU A 35 -7.45 -12.43 10.70
N ASN A 36 -8.58 -12.44 11.41
CA ASN A 36 -9.47 -13.60 11.51
C ASN A 36 -10.89 -13.27 11.05
N VAL A 37 -11.63 -14.26 10.52
CA VAL A 37 -12.98 -14.11 9.97
C VAL A 37 -14.02 -13.70 11.03
N TYR A 38 -13.73 -13.93 12.32
CA TYR A 38 -14.62 -13.51 13.40
C TYR A 38 -14.44 -12.04 13.78
N GLU A 39 -13.21 -11.51 13.68
CA GLU A 39 -12.83 -10.19 14.19
C GLU A 39 -12.59 -9.16 13.06
N TYR A 40 -12.57 -9.56 11.79
CA TYR A 40 -12.39 -8.58 10.71
C TYR A 40 -13.51 -7.52 10.68
N ARG A 41 -14.73 -7.85 11.13
CA ARG A 41 -15.84 -6.89 11.22
C ARG A 41 -15.55 -5.73 12.17
N THR A 42 -14.91 -5.99 13.31
CA THR A 42 -14.52 -4.92 14.24
C THR A 42 -13.41 -4.07 13.62
N LYS A 43 -12.47 -4.69 12.90
CA LYS A 43 -11.44 -3.99 12.12
C LYS A 43 -12.03 -3.07 11.04
N ILE A 44 -13.10 -3.50 10.36
CA ILE A 44 -13.83 -2.67 9.39
C ILE A 44 -14.42 -1.42 10.04
N ILE A 45 -15.02 -1.55 11.23
CA ILE A 45 -15.60 -0.41 11.95
C ILE A 45 -14.51 0.63 12.26
N TYR A 46 -13.35 0.19 12.73
CA TYR A 46 -12.23 1.10 13.00
C TYR A 46 -11.66 1.71 11.71
N LEU A 47 -11.66 0.98 10.59
CA LEU A 47 -11.28 1.52 9.28
C LEU A 47 -12.25 2.58 8.76
N GLN A 48 -13.55 2.37 8.95
CA GLN A 48 -14.56 3.36 8.54
C GLN A 48 -14.44 4.67 9.32
N LYS A 49 -13.94 4.62 10.56
CA LYS A 49 -13.58 5.82 11.34
C LYS A 49 -12.31 6.52 10.82
N LEU A 50 -11.65 5.97 9.82
CA LEU A 50 -10.58 6.63 9.05
C LEU A 50 -11.12 7.20 7.73
N SER A 51 -12.43 7.22 7.50
CA SER A 51 -13.02 7.95 6.38
C SER A 51 -12.79 9.45 6.51
N ILE A 52 -12.73 10.15 5.38
CA ILE A 52 -12.56 11.62 5.39
C ILE A 52 -13.70 12.31 6.09
N ASP A 53 -14.92 11.84 5.89
CA ASP A 53 -16.09 12.45 6.50
C ASP A 53 -15.97 12.44 8.02
N PHE A 54 -15.50 11.33 8.60
CA PHE A 54 -15.24 11.24 10.03
C PHE A 54 -14.12 12.19 10.49
N ILE A 55 -13.04 12.32 9.70
CA ILE A 55 -11.91 13.18 10.06
C ILE A 55 -12.26 14.66 9.94
N LEU A 56 -13.03 15.04 8.92
CA LEU A 56 -13.56 16.40 8.73
C LEU A 56 -14.52 16.77 9.85
N LEU A 57 -15.46 15.89 10.19
CA LEU A 57 -16.40 16.11 11.29
C LEU A 57 -15.70 16.35 12.63
N ASN A 58 -14.55 15.70 12.84
CA ASN A 58 -13.76 15.85 14.06
C ASN A 58 -12.70 16.96 14.00
N ASN A 59 -12.67 17.78 12.94
CA ASN A 59 -11.70 18.85 12.73
C ASN A 59 -10.23 18.39 12.81
N GLN A 60 -9.95 17.16 12.38
CA GLN A 60 -8.62 16.52 12.45
C GLN A 60 -7.87 16.57 11.11
N SER A 61 -8.06 17.64 10.32
CA SER A 61 -7.49 17.77 8.97
C SER A 61 -5.98 17.58 8.89
N SER A 62 -5.24 17.98 9.94
CA SER A 62 -3.80 17.76 10.06
C SER A 62 -3.35 16.29 9.95
N LEU A 63 -4.24 15.33 10.21
CA LEU A 63 -3.96 13.90 10.26
C LEU A 63 -4.46 13.13 9.03
N PHE A 64 -4.97 13.81 8.00
CA PHE A 64 -5.39 13.12 6.77
C PHE A 64 -4.27 12.27 6.17
N HIS A 65 -3.05 12.78 6.20
CA HIS A 65 -1.87 12.09 5.70
C HIS A 65 -1.66 10.75 6.42
N LEU A 66 -1.79 10.75 7.74
CA LEU A 66 -1.62 9.54 8.54
C LEU A 66 -2.66 8.48 8.13
N SER A 67 -3.92 8.87 8.03
CA SER A 67 -5.00 7.96 7.62
C SER A 67 -4.79 7.44 6.20
N MET A 68 -4.37 8.30 5.26
CA MET A 68 -4.10 7.90 3.88
C MET A 68 -2.93 6.92 3.78
N TYR A 69 -1.80 7.21 4.41
CA TYR A 69 -0.65 6.30 4.45
C TYR A 69 -1.01 4.97 5.14
N TYR A 70 -1.82 5.02 6.19
CA TYR A 70 -2.28 3.82 6.87
C TYR A 70 -3.18 2.96 5.98
N LEU A 71 -4.17 3.56 5.32
CA LEU A 71 -5.06 2.86 4.36
C LEU A 71 -4.26 2.26 3.20
N LEU A 72 -3.31 3.01 2.63
CA LEU A 72 -2.39 2.49 1.61
C LEU A 72 -1.57 1.30 2.13
N GLY A 73 -1.14 1.33 3.38
CA GLY A 73 -0.46 0.21 4.02
C GLY A 73 -1.33 -1.02 4.23
N ILE A 74 -2.66 -0.87 4.37
CA ILE A 74 -3.59 -2.00 4.49
C ILE A 74 -3.76 -2.73 3.17
N LEU A 75 -3.70 -2.04 2.04
CA LEU A 75 -3.73 -2.67 0.73
C LEU A 75 -2.54 -3.61 0.51
N CYS A 76 -1.41 -3.40 1.20
CA CYS A 76 -0.26 -4.31 1.19
C CYS A 76 -0.48 -5.58 2.04
N SER A 77 -1.54 -5.66 2.83
CA SER A 77 -1.82 -6.84 3.65
C SER A 77 -2.49 -7.94 2.81
N ASN A 78 -2.11 -9.20 3.00
CA ASN A 78 -2.64 -10.33 2.23
C ASN A 78 -4.04 -10.77 2.71
N PHE A 79 -4.99 -9.84 2.81
CA PHE A 79 -6.35 -10.12 3.28
C PHE A 79 -7.40 -9.38 2.46
N THR A 80 -7.91 -10.09 1.46
CA THR A 80 -8.82 -9.60 0.41
C THR A 80 -10.03 -8.83 0.94
N PRO A 81 -10.73 -9.25 2.02
CA PRO A 81 -11.89 -8.51 2.51
C PRO A 81 -11.59 -7.08 2.99
N LEU A 82 -10.34 -6.78 3.37
CA LEU A 82 -9.96 -5.42 3.77
C LEU A 82 -9.65 -4.54 2.56
N TRP A 83 -9.30 -5.11 1.41
CA TRP A 83 -8.97 -4.34 0.21
C TRP A 83 -10.18 -3.57 -0.30
N THR A 84 -11.33 -4.22 -0.47
CA THR A 84 -12.55 -3.57 -1.00
C THR A 84 -12.90 -2.31 -0.21
N ILE A 85 -12.90 -2.42 1.12
CA ILE A 85 -13.25 -1.31 2.02
C ILE A 85 -12.16 -0.24 2.01
N SER A 86 -10.89 -0.63 1.98
CA SER A 86 -9.79 0.34 1.91
C SER A 86 -9.77 1.10 0.60
N ILE A 87 -10.11 0.44 -0.51
CA ILE A 87 -10.23 1.02 -1.85
C ILE A 87 -11.38 2.03 -1.87
N GLU A 88 -12.57 1.66 -1.37
CA GLU A 88 -13.71 2.59 -1.28
C GLU A 88 -13.39 3.81 -0.42
N LEU A 89 -12.76 3.59 0.75
CA LEU A 89 -12.34 4.67 1.62
C LEU A 89 -11.35 5.59 0.89
N LEU A 90 -10.28 5.06 0.29
CA LEU A 90 -9.30 5.84 -0.47
C LEU A 90 -9.90 6.52 -1.70
N GLY A 91 -10.93 5.95 -2.34
CA GLY A 91 -11.69 6.60 -3.40
C GLY A 91 -12.37 7.88 -2.92
N SER A 92 -12.95 7.86 -1.71
CA SER A 92 -13.46 9.09 -1.07
C SER A 92 -12.35 10.11 -0.78
N TYR A 93 -11.10 9.65 -0.59
CA TYR A 93 -9.92 10.50 -0.50
C TYR A 93 -9.53 11.18 -1.80
N GLY A 94 -9.67 10.53 -2.95
CA GLY A 94 -9.43 11.20 -4.22
C GLY A 94 -10.25 12.49 -4.35
N ASN A 95 -11.57 12.41 -4.15
CA ASN A 95 -12.43 13.57 -4.40
C ASN A 95 -12.34 14.66 -3.32
N LYS A 96 -12.34 14.27 -2.04
CA LYS A 96 -12.38 15.25 -0.93
C LYS A 96 -10.98 15.64 -0.44
N ALA A 97 -10.01 14.72 -0.37
CA ALA A 97 -8.69 15.06 0.17
C ALA A 97 -7.92 16.05 -0.72
N ILE A 98 -8.15 16.03 -2.04
CA ILE A 98 -7.54 16.98 -2.97
C ILE A 98 -7.91 18.44 -2.62
N GLU A 99 -9.14 18.67 -2.13
CA GLU A 99 -9.60 19.98 -1.69
C GLU A 99 -8.88 20.47 -0.42
N TYR A 100 -8.60 19.58 0.53
CA TYR A 100 -8.02 19.94 1.85
C TYR A 100 -6.49 19.89 1.92
N ILE A 101 -5.87 18.92 1.26
CA ILE A 101 -4.42 18.64 1.30
C ILE A 101 -3.70 19.28 0.10
N GLY A 102 -4.46 19.56 -0.97
CA GLY A 102 -3.95 20.08 -2.21
C GLY A 102 -3.58 18.97 -3.20
N HIS A 103 -3.91 19.23 -4.46
CA HIS A 103 -3.72 18.32 -5.58
C HIS A 103 -2.27 17.79 -5.70
N GLN A 104 -1.27 18.65 -5.55
CA GLN A 104 0.14 18.25 -5.71
C GLN A 104 0.57 17.21 -4.68
N TYR A 105 0.10 17.34 -3.44
CA TYR A 105 0.52 16.48 -2.35
C TYR A 105 -0.22 15.13 -2.37
N PHE A 106 -1.50 15.12 -2.74
CA PHE A 106 -2.22 13.85 -2.97
C PHE A 106 -1.52 13.00 -4.04
N TRP A 107 -1.18 13.61 -5.17
CA TRP A 107 -0.51 12.90 -6.27
C TRP A 107 0.93 12.51 -5.94
N SER A 108 1.66 13.27 -5.12
CA SER A 108 3.00 12.87 -4.70
C SER A 108 2.97 11.57 -3.90
N ILE A 109 2.01 11.39 -2.98
CA ILE A 109 1.84 10.16 -2.21
C ILE A 109 1.56 8.96 -3.13
N ILE A 110 0.61 9.12 -4.07
CA ILE A 110 0.24 8.03 -4.98
C ILE A 110 1.42 7.66 -5.90
N ASN A 111 2.14 8.65 -6.42
CA ASN A 111 3.32 8.42 -7.26
C ASN A 111 4.45 7.72 -6.50
N GLU A 112 4.67 8.08 -5.23
CA GLU A 112 5.64 7.40 -4.37
C GLU A 112 5.35 5.89 -4.30
N LYS A 113 4.07 5.49 -4.21
CA LYS A 113 3.69 4.07 -4.16
C LYS A 113 3.90 3.35 -5.48
N PHE A 114 3.62 4.00 -6.61
CA PHE A 114 3.94 3.45 -7.92
C PHE A 114 5.45 3.29 -8.14
N GLN A 115 6.25 4.27 -7.70
CA GLN A 115 7.72 4.19 -7.77
C GLN A 115 8.27 3.06 -6.90
N LEU A 116 7.74 2.86 -5.70
CA LEU A 116 8.13 1.74 -4.83
C LEU A 116 7.85 0.39 -5.49
N ILE A 117 6.69 0.23 -6.16
CA ILE A 117 6.38 -0.99 -6.91
C ILE A 117 7.38 -1.21 -8.04
N LYS A 118 7.71 -0.15 -8.79
CA LYS A 118 8.68 -0.21 -9.89
C LYS A 118 10.06 -0.67 -9.40
N GLN A 119 10.59 -0.02 -8.35
CA GLN A 119 11.89 -0.37 -7.75
C GLN A 119 11.90 -1.83 -7.28
N HIS A 120 10.81 -2.30 -6.70
CA HIS A 120 10.71 -3.69 -6.26
C HIS A 120 10.72 -4.68 -7.43
N ASN A 121 10.07 -4.35 -8.55
CA ASN A 121 10.12 -5.19 -9.75
C ASN A 121 11.53 -5.23 -10.35
N GLU A 122 12.24 -4.11 -10.38
CA GLU A 122 13.65 -4.06 -10.84
C GLU A 122 14.56 -4.92 -9.95
N LEU A 123 14.39 -4.86 -8.62
CA LEU A 123 15.14 -5.69 -7.68
C LEU A 123 14.88 -7.19 -7.89
N LYS A 124 13.60 -7.57 -8.06
CA LYS A 124 13.22 -8.96 -8.37
C LYS A 124 13.86 -9.47 -9.65
N LEU A 125 13.95 -8.66 -10.70
CA LEU A 125 14.61 -9.03 -11.95
C LEU A 125 16.12 -9.27 -11.74
N ILE A 126 16.78 -8.41 -10.94
CA ILE A 126 18.19 -8.57 -10.61
C ILE A 126 18.42 -9.84 -9.78
N GLU A 127 17.57 -10.12 -8.80
CA GLU A 127 17.61 -11.36 -8.01
C GLU A 127 17.43 -12.59 -8.90
N GLN A 128 16.46 -12.59 -9.80
CA GLN A 128 16.26 -13.70 -10.76
C GLN A 128 17.46 -13.92 -11.69
N ILE A 129 18.12 -12.84 -12.15
CA ILE A 129 19.34 -12.95 -12.96
C ILE A 129 20.48 -13.53 -12.13
N ASN A 130 20.67 -13.02 -10.91
CA ASN A 130 21.71 -13.51 -10.02
C ASN A 130 21.47 -14.97 -9.63
N ASP A 131 20.24 -15.37 -9.32
CA ASP A 131 19.89 -16.76 -9.01
C ASP A 131 20.09 -17.67 -10.21
N LYS A 132 19.78 -17.23 -11.43
CA LYS A 132 20.12 -18.00 -12.65
C LYS A 132 21.62 -18.19 -12.82
N LEU A 133 22.41 -17.12 -12.65
CA LEU A 133 23.86 -17.18 -12.74
C LEU A 133 24.49 -18.04 -11.63
N ILE A 134 23.96 -17.93 -10.41
CA ILE A 134 24.38 -18.71 -9.24
C ILE A 134 23.97 -20.16 -9.42
N ASN A 135 22.77 -20.46 -9.91
CA ASN A 135 22.32 -21.83 -10.18
C ASN A 135 23.11 -22.48 -11.31
N GLU A 136 23.45 -21.75 -12.38
CA GLU A 136 24.39 -22.24 -13.41
C GLU A 136 25.78 -22.54 -12.82
N TYR A 137 26.23 -21.79 -11.81
CA TYR A 137 27.49 -22.01 -11.13
C TYR A 137 27.44 -23.14 -10.07
N ILE A 138 26.31 -23.30 -9.38
CA ILE A 138 26.07 -24.29 -8.32
C ILE A 138 25.69 -25.66 -8.91
N GLU A 139 24.98 -25.72 -10.04
CA GLU A 139 24.74 -26.98 -10.79
C GLU A 139 26.06 -27.64 -11.21
N ASN A 140 27.13 -26.85 -11.35
CA ASN A 140 28.48 -27.36 -11.62
C ASN A 140 29.24 -27.86 -10.38
N LEU A 141 28.78 -27.63 -9.14
CA LEU A 141 29.57 -27.87 -7.91
C LEU A 141 28.94 -28.75 -6.83
N ASN A 142 27.81 -29.40 -7.10
CA ASN A 142 27.04 -30.31 -6.23
C ASN A 142 25.95 -29.65 -5.38
N LYS A 143 24.77 -30.28 -5.49
CA LYS A 143 23.62 -30.19 -4.59
C LYS A 143 24.05 -30.29 -3.13
N LYS A 144 23.91 -29.20 -2.37
CA LYS A 144 23.56 -29.25 -0.94
C LYS A 144 23.12 -27.88 -0.43
N ASN A 145 21.90 -27.91 0.11
CA ASN A 145 21.38 -27.10 1.20
C ASN A 145 21.13 -25.60 0.91
N HIS A 146 19.88 -25.28 0.60
CA HIS A 146 19.31 -23.97 0.93
C HIS A 146 17.83 -24.12 1.31
N ASP A 147 17.58 -24.78 2.44
CA ASP A 147 16.32 -24.59 3.17
C ASP A 147 16.60 -23.54 4.24
N ASN A 148 16.36 -22.26 3.93
CA ASN A 148 16.20 -21.19 4.90
C ASN A 148 15.45 -20.02 4.23
N GLU A 149 14.26 -20.29 3.69
CA GLU A 149 13.31 -19.21 3.42
C GLU A 149 12.65 -18.81 4.74
N ILE A 150 13.19 -17.76 5.34
CA ILE A 150 12.48 -17.01 6.37
C ILE A 150 11.23 -16.47 5.68
N ASN A 151 10.08 -17.06 5.99
CA ASN A 151 8.75 -16.60 5.58
C ASN A 151 8.47 -15.22 6.20
N GLU A 152 9.18 -14.19 5.76
CA GLU A 152 8.65 -12.83 5.83
C GLU A 152 7.40 -12.81 4.96
N GLN A 153 6.32 -12.24 5.47
CA GLN A 153 5.09 -12.03 4.70
C GLN A 153 5.44 -11.08 3.55
N SER A 154 5.94 -11.63 2.45
CA SER A 154 6.33 -10.88 1.27
C SER A 154 5.08 -10.21 0.76
N ILE A 155 5.11 -8.88 0.73
CA ILE A 155 4.02 -8.09 0.18
C ILE A 155 3.83 -8.52 -1.27
N ASP A 156 2.59 -8.84 -1.64
CA ASP A 156 2.28 -9.09 -3.05
C ASP A 156 2.15 -7.75 -3.78
N TYR A 157 3.27 -7.29 -4.35
CA TYR A 157 3.34 -6.03 -5.09
C TYR A 157 2.51 -6.05 -6.38
N ILE A 158 2.23 -7.22 -6.96
CA ILE A 158 1.36 -7.33 -8.14
C ILE A 158 -0.07 -7.00 -7.73
N GLN A 159 -0.54 -7.65 -6.66
CA GLN A 159 -1.87 -7.38 -6.13
C GLN A 159 -2.00 -5.95 -5.57
N TYR A 160 -0.96 -5.44 -4.91
CA TYR A 160 -0.93 -4.05 -4.44
C TYR A 160 -1.07 -3.05 -5.60
N ARG A 161 -0.39 -3.30 -6.73
CA ARG A 161 -0.54 -2.49 -7.95
C ARG A 161 -1.97 -2.51 -8.49
N ILE A 162 -2.59 -3.70 -8.57
CA ILE A 162 -3.98 -3.84 -9.02
C ILE A 162 -4.91 -3.02 -8.13
N ASN A 163 -4.75 -3.13 -6.81
CA ASN A 163 -5.54 -2.38 -5.85
C ASN A 163 -5.34 -0.86 -5.98
N LEU A 164 -4.11 -0.38 -6.24
CA LEU A 164 -3.84 1.05 -6.51
C LEU A 164 -4.54 1.54 -7.78
N ILE A 165 -4.51 0.75 -8.86
CA ILE A 165 -5.21 1.11 -10.10
C ILE A 165 -6.72 1.13 -9.87
N GLN A 166 -7.27 0.19 -9.09
CA GLN A 166 -8.69 0.19 -8.73
C GLN A 166 -9.12 1.46 -7.98
N ILE A 167 -8.25 2.02 -7.14
CA ILE A 167 -8.54 3.28 -6.45
C ILE A 167 -8.69 4.44 -7.45
N LEU A 168 -7.88 4.49 -8.50
CA LEU A 168 -7.95 5.54 -9.53
C LEU A 168 -9.32 5.59 -10.22
N ASN A 169 -10.03 4.45 -10.32
CA ASN A 169 -11.37 4.39 -10.91
C ASN A 169 -12.41 5.21 -10.13
N TYR A 170 -12.17 5.53 -8.85
CA TYR A 170 -13.10 6.32 -8.03
C TYR A 170 -13.01 7.84 -8.25
N PHE A 171 -11.97 8.32 -8.95
CA PHE A 171 -11.77 9.74 -9.23
C PHE A 171 -11.23 9.95 -10.67
N PRO A 172 -12.00 9.58 -11.70
CA PRO A 172 -11.53 9.61 -13.08
C PRO A 172 -11.16 11.02 -13.56
N HIS A 173 -11.92 12.05 -13.16
CA HIS A 173 -11.66 13.44 -13.54
C HIS A 173 -10.29 13.96 -13.08
N GLU A 174 -9.85 13.56 -11.89
CA GLU A 174 -8.55 13.94 -11.35
C GLU A 174 -7.44 13.15 -12.06
N CYS A 175 -7.70 11.88 -12.40
CA CYS A 175 -6.77 11.06 -13.17
C CYS A 175 -6.55 11.63 -14.57
N GLU A 176 -7.58 12.14 -15.24
CA GLU A 176 -7.49 12.77 -16.56
C GLU A 176 -6.48 13.93 -16.57
N GLN A 177 -6.48 14.76 -15.52
CA GLN A 177 -5.53 15.87 -15.38
C GLN A 177 -4.07 15.41 -15.21
N LYS A 178 -3.87 14.18 -14.73
CA LYS A 178 -2.55 13.59 -14.43
C LYS A 178 -2.18 12.42 -15.32
N ILE A 179 -2.87 12.24 -16.46
CA ILE A 179 -2.55 11.21 -17.45
C ILE A 179 -1.06 11.19 -17.79
N LYS A 180 -0.42 12.36 -17.94
CA LYS A 180 1.02 12.45 -18.27
C LYS A 180 1.95 11.77 -17.25
N ILE A 181 1.49 11.63 -16.00
CA ILE A 181 2.25 11.00 -14.92
C ILE A 181 1.87 9.52 -14.80
N ILE A 182 0.57 9.23 -14.85
CA ILE A 182 0.03 7.89 -14.63
C ILE A 182 0.32 6.98 -15.83
N PHE A 183 0.15 7.49 -17.06
CA PHE A 183 0.23 6.69 -18.28
C PHE A 183 1.61 6.06 -18.51
N PRO A 184 2.75 6.77 -18.38
CA PRO A 184 4.06 6.14 -18.54
C PRO A 184 4.30 5.01 -17.54
N ILE A 185 3.87 5.18 -16.29
CA ILE A 185 4.00 4.18 -15.23
C ILE A 185 3.21 2.92 -15.59
N ILE A 186 1.95 3.08 -15.98
CA ILE A 186 1.09 1.95 -16.37
C ILE A 186 1.65 1.26 -17.62
N PHE A 187 2.10 2.04 -18.62
CA PHE A 187 2.66 1.50 -19.85
C PHE A 187 3.93 0.70 -19.59
N GLU A 188 4.81 1.18 -18.71
CA GLU A 188 6.03 0.47 -18.31
C GLU A 188 5.73 -0.86 -17.60
N PHE A 189 4.70 -0.89 -16.75
CA PHE A 189 4.24 -2.14 -16.16
C PHE A 189 3.75 -3.13 -17.21
N PHE A 190 2.97 -2.65 -18.19
CA PHE A 190 2.51 -3.49 -19.29
C PHE A 190 3.67 -3.98 -20.15
N SER A 191 4.62 -3.12 -20.52
CA SER A 191 5.76 -3.56 -21.32
C SER A 191 6.53 -4.67 -20.59
N ASN A 192 6.86 -4.46 -19.32
CA ASN A 192 7.68 -5.44 -18.59
C ASN A 192 6.96 -6.79 -18.47
N GLU A 193 5.68 -6.81 -18.13
CA GLU A 193 4.93 -8.07 -17.99
C GLU A 193 4.63 -8.78 -19.31
N TYR A 194 4.34 -8.04 -20.37
CA TYR A 194 4.05 -8.65 -21.68
C TYR A 194 5.31 -9.15 -22.38
N TYR A 195 6.45 -8.43 -22.28
CA TYR A 195 7.69 -8.88 -22.90
C TYR A 195 8.35 -10.05 -22.15
N ASP A 196 8.29 -10.09 -20.81
CA ASP A 196 8.78 -11.23 -20.02
C ASP A 196 8.01 -12.53 -20.34
N ASN A 197 6.70 -12.43 -20.57
CA ASN A 197 5.86 -13.57 -20.95
C ASN A 197 6.10 -14.06 -22.39
N LEU A 198 6.59 -13.19 -23.29
CA LEU A 198 6.91 -13.58 -24.68
C LEU A 198 8.30 -14.20 -24.80
N LEU A 199 9.26 -13.80 -23.97
CA LEU A 199 10.62 -14.36 -23.95
C LEU A 199 10.73 -15.69 -23.20
N SER A 200 9.66 -16.12 -22.53
CA SER A 200 9.57 -17.39 -21.80
C SER A 200 8.83 -18.51 -22.58
N LEU A 201 8.45 -18.26 -23.83
CA LEU A 201 7.91 -19.22 -24.81
C LEU A 201 8.97 -19.63 -25.83
#